data_AF-A0A4Q1F692-F1
#
_entry.id   AF-A0A4Q1F692-F1
#
_cell.length_a   1.000
_cell.length_b   1.000
_cell.length_c   1.000
_cell.angle_alpha   90.00
_cell.angle_beta   90.00
_cell.angle_gamma   90.00
#
_symmetry.space_group_name_H-M   'P 1'
#
loop_
_entity.id
_entity.type
_entity.pdbx_description
1 polymer ?
#
loop_
_entity_poly.entity_id
_entity_poly.type
_entity_poly.pdbx_seq_one_letter_code
_entity_poly.pdbx_strand_id
1 'polypeptide(L)'
;MKLKVIISTLLFTFSFMGFAQSNCKDLKGCERKLCELNVKLAAAKKAGNQNQIKGVQDAISQTKKNCTTKTVNNDLDKKVKEKQQKVNERTADLNEAIKEKESKEKIDKKEKN
;
A
#
# COMPACT_ATOMS: atom_id res chain seq x y z
N MET A 1 20.58 63.52 10.54
CA MET A 1 19.95 62.17 10.63
C MET A 1 19.13 61.84 9.38
N LYS A 2 19.70 61.72 8.16
CA LYS A 2 18.89 61.28 6.98
C LYS A 2 19.68 60.51 5.91
N LEU A 3 20.83 59.90 6.27
CA LEU A 3 21.67 59.19 5.29
C LEU A 3 22.21 57.83 5.76
N LYS A 4 21.69 57.30 6.88
CA LYS A 4 22.13 56.03 7.48
C LYS A 4 21.10 54.89 7.38
N VAL A 5 19.93 55.15 6.78
CA VAL A 5 18.78 54.21 6.85
C VAL A 5 18.57 53.44 5.53
N ILE A 6 19.29 53.75 4.45
CA ILE A 6 19.01 53.16 3.12
C ILE A 6 19.88 51.92 2.81
N ILE A 7 20.89 51.59 3.65
CA ILE A 7 21.86 50.51 3.38
C ILE A 7 21.61 49.28 4.28
N SER A 8 20.37 48.99 4.66
CA SER A 8 20.05 47.83 5.53
C SER A 8 19.04 46.86 4.94
N THR A 9 18.74 46.95 3.64
CA THR A 9 17.79 46.05 2.95
C THR A 9 18.51 45.25 1.86
N LEU A 10 19.63 44.62 2.20
CA LEU A 10 20.23 43.57 1.35
C LEU A 10 20.21 42.22 2.08
N LEU A 11 19.56 41.28 1.39
CA LEU A 11 19.87 39.86 1.35
C LEU A 11 19.44 39.02 2.56
N PHE A 12 18.18 38.61 2.52
CA PHE A 12 17.80 37.28 3.02
C PHE A 12 16.86 36.60 2.02
N THR A 13 17.36 36.35 0.80
CA THR A 13 16.74 35.36 -0.08
C THR A 13 17.12 33.98 0.44
N PHE A 14 16.36 33.47 1.41
CA PHE A 14 16.42 32.07 1.82
C PHE A 14 15.96 31.23 0.63
N SER A 15 16.92 30.77 -0.18
CA SER A 15 16.66 29.79 -1.23
C SER A 15 16.14 28.52 -0.57
N PHE A 16 14.83 28.33 -0.60
CA PHE A 16 14.20 27.05 -0.29
C PHE A 16 14.73 26.03 -1.31
N MET A 17 15.70 25.22 -0.91
CA MET A 17 16.08 24.04 -1.69
C MET A 17 14.88 23.10 -1.67
N GLY A 18 14.11 23.10 -2.75
CA GLY A 18 13.03 22.14 -2.96
C GLY A 18 13.61 20.73 -2.95
N PHE A 19 13.28 19.96 -1.92
CA PHE A 19 13.52 18.53 -1.95
C PHE A 19 12.53 17.92 -2.94
N ALA A 20 13.05 17.37 -4.04
CA ALA A 20 12.26 16.56 -4.94
C ALA A 20 11.76 15.32 -4.18
N GLN A 21 10.52 15.37 -3.70
CA GLN A 21 9.86 14.24 -3.06
C GLN A 21 9.43 13.26 -4.15
N SER A 22 10.20 12.21 -4.28
CA SER A 22 9.85 11.02 -5.05
C SER A 22 8.66 10.33 -4.39
N ASN A 23 7.53 10.29 -5.09
CA ASN A 23 6.29 9.70 -4.58
C ASN A 23 6.26 8.19 -4.85
N CYS A 24 6.88 7.41 -3.95
CA CYS A 24 6.75 5.96 -3.93
C CYS A 24 5.43 5.48 -3.30
N LYS A 25 4.51 6.40 -2.97
CA LYS A 25 3.33 6.12 -2.13
C LYS A 25 2.33 5.17 -2.79
N ASP A 26 2.20 5.25 -4.11
CA ASP A 26 1.24 4.45 -4.87
C ASP A 26 1.75 3.03 -5.19
N LEU A 27 3.05 2.81 -5.05
CA LEU A 27 3.68 1.49 -5.20
C LEU A 27 3.42 0.63 -3.96
N LYS A 28 3.43 -0.70 -4.13
CA LYS A 28 3.27 -1.66 -3.03
C LYS A 28 4.40 -2.69 -3.02
N GLY A 29 4.57 -3.35 -1.87
CA GLY A 29 5.51 -4.48 -1.71
C GLY A 29 6.93 -4.17 -2.18
N CYS A 30 7.46 -5.05 -3.04
CA CYS A 30 8.82 -4.98 -3.56
C CYS A 30 9.11 -3.71 -4.36
N GLU A 31 8.15 -3.27 -5.17
CA GLU A 31 8.31 -2.09 -6.03
C GLU A 31 8.43 -0.81 -5.21
N ARG A 32 7.61 -0.67 -4.17
CA ARG A 32 7.72 0.44 -3.23
C ARG A 32 9.08 0.46 -2.55
N LYS A 33 9.52 -0.69 -2.03
CA LYS A 33 10.80 -0.81 -1.35
C LYS A 33 11.98 -0.47 -2.27
N LEU A 34 11.94 -0.93 -3.51
CA LEU A 34 12.96 -0.59 -4.52
C LEU A 34 12.92 0.90 -4.88
N CYS A 35 11.74 1.51 -5.02
CA CYS A 35 11.60 2.94 -5.24
C CYS A 35 12.27 3.74 -4.11
N GLU A 36 11.92 3.46 -2.85
CA GLU A 36 12.47 4.14 -1.68
C GLU A 36 14.01 3.97 -1.56
N LEU A 37 14.54 2.79 -1.91
CA LEU A 37 15.99 2.55 -1.93
C LEU A 37 16.70 3.34 -3.03
N ASN A 38 16.12 3.48 -4.23
CA ASN A 38 16.71 4.28 -5.30
C ASN A 38 16.75 5.77 -4.93
N VAL A 39 15.74 6.25 -4.22
CA VAL A 39 15.71 7.63 -3.70
C VAL A 39 16.83 7.86 -2.69
N LYS A 40 17.02 6.92 -1.76
CA LYS A 40 18.13 6.96 -0.80
C LYS A 40 19.48 6.91 -1.50
N LEU A 41 19.61 6.13 -2.59
CA LEU A 41 20.84 6.07 -3.37
C LEU A 41 21.15 7.41 -4.04
N ALA A 42 20.15 8.07 -4.63
CA ALA A 42 20.32 9.39 -5.22
C ALA A 42 20.74 10.44 -4.18
N ALA A 43 20.12 10.42 -3.00
CA ALA A 43 20.50 11.29 -1.89
C ALA A 43 21.93 11.03 -1.40
N ALA A 44 22.31 9.75 -1.22
CA ALA A 44 23.66 9.37 -0.80
C ALA A 44 24.73 9.78 -1.81
N LYS A 45 24.45 9.65 -3.12
CA LYS A 45 25.31 10.14 -4.20
C LYS A 45 25.48 11.65 -4.15
N LYS A 46 24.40 12.41 -3.97
CA LYS A 46 24.44 13.87 -3.84
C LYS A 46 25.26 14.31 -2.62
N ALA A 47 25.20 13.56 -1.53
CA ALA A 47 25.96 13.82 -0.31
C ALA A 47 27.42 13.32 -0.37
N GLY A 48 27.83 12.59 -1.42
CA GLY A 48 29.18 12.03 -1.52
C GLY A 48 29.50 10.92 -0.51
N ASN A 49 28.50 10.37 0.18
CA ASN A 49 28.71 9.39 1.26
C ASN A 49 28.91 7.98 0.67
N GLN A 50 30.17 7.61 0.43
CA GLN A 50 30.55 6.33 -0.20
C GLN A 50 30.08 5.10 0.58
N ASN A 51 30.11 5.14 1.91
CA ASN A 51 29.67 4.02 2.75
C ASN A 51 28.15 3.81 2.59
N GLN A 52 27.40 4.91 2.60
CA GLN A 52 25.96 4.86 2.40
C GLN A 52 25.60 4.41 0.97
N ILE A 53 26.35 4.85 -0.04
CA ILE A 53 26.16 4.40 -1.44
C ILE A 53 26.30 2.87 -1.52
N LYS A 54 27.39 2.30 -0.99
CA LYS A 54 27.62 0.85 -0.99
C LYS A 54 26.51 0.10 -0.26
N GLY A 55 26.19 0.51 0.97
CA GLY A 55 25.13 -0.14 1.75
C GLY A 55 23.75 -0.09 1.08
N VAL A 56 23.41 1.02 0.42
CA VAL A 56 22.14 1.13 -0.32
C VAL A 56 22.16 0.29 -1.59
N GLN A 57 23.27 0.20 -2.32
CA GLN A 57 23.41 -0.69 -3.47
C GLN A 57 23.26 -2.17 -3.09
N ASP A 58 23.86 -2.58 -1.98
CA ASP A 58 23.73 -3.94 -1.45
C ASP A 58 22.27 -4.21 -1.06
N ALA A 59 21.60 -3.27 -0.39
CA ALA A 59 20.18 -3.38 -0.05
C ALA A 59 19.28 -3.51 -1.30
N ILE A 60 19.60 -2.81 -2.39
CA ILE A 60 18.90 -2.95 -3.68
C ILE A 60 19.12 -4.35 -4.24
N SER A 61 20.36 -4.84 -4.26
CA SER A 61 20.72 -6.17 -4.77
C SER A 61 19.99 -7.27 -3.99
N GLN A 62 20.05 -7.21 -2.66
CA GLN A 62 19.35 -8.15 -1.78
C GLN A 62 17.83 -8.07 -1.94
N THR A 63 17.27 -6.88 -2.15
CA THR A 63 15.83 -6.73 -2.40
C THR A 63 15.46 -7.36 -3.74
N LYS A 64 16.22 -7.13 -4.82
CA LYS A 64 15.97 -7.79 -6.11
C LYS A 64 16.09 -9.32 -6.03
N LYS A 65 17.03 -9.83 -5.25
CA LYS A 65 17.26 -11.27 -5.08
C LYS A 65 16.18 -11.95 -4.24
N ASN A 66 15.79 -11.35 -3.12
CA ASN A 66 15.00 -12.02 -2.09
C ASN A 66 13.53 -11.59 -2.08
N CYS A 67 13.18 -10.46 -2.70
CA CYS A 67 11.80 -9.99 -2.68
C CYS A 67 10.93 -10.86 -3.57
N THR A 68 10.35 -11.88 -2.94
CA THR A 68 9.36 -12.78 -3.50
C THR A 68 8.01 -12.41 -2.90
N THR A 69 7.00 -12.18 -3.73
CA THR A 69 5.63 -11.87 -3.32
C THR A 69 4.94 -13.04 -2.58
N LYS A 70 5.64 -14.17 -2.42
CA LYS A 70 5.09 -15.44 -1.92
C LYS A 70 4.56 -15.36 -0.48
N THR A 71 5.15 -14.54 0.38
CA THR A 71 4.71 -14.47 1.79
C THR A 71 3.41 -13.68 1.98
N VAL A 72 3.08 -12.78 1.06
CA VAL A 72 1.80 -12.02 1.09
C VAL A 72 0.65 -12.87 0.55
N ASN A 73 0.92 -13.76 -0.40
CA ASN A 73 -0.12 -14.57 -1.04
C ASN A 73 -0.72 -15.62 -0.10
N ASN A 74 0.06 -16.29 0.76
CA ASN A 74 -0.47 -17.42 1.53
C ASN A 74 -1.52 -17.02 2.60
N ASP A 75 -1.32 -15.88 3.29
CA ASP A 75 -2.31 -15.36 4.25
C ASP A 75 -3.57 -14.81 3.54
N LEU A 76 -3.39 -14.17 2.38
CA LEU A 76 -4.51 -13.70 1.57
C LEU A 76 -5.29 -14.87 0.96
N ASP A 77 -4.62 -15.88 0.43
CA ASP A 77 -5.23 -17.09 -0.12
C ASP A 77 -6.01 -17.85 0.96
N LYS A 78 -5.46 -17.93 2.19
CA LYS A 78 -6.18 -18.48 3.34
C LYS A 78 -7.44 -17.67 3.66
N LYS A 79 -7.33 -16.34 3.74
CA LYS A 79 -8.48 -15.45 3.99
C LYS A 79 -9.53 -15.48 2.88
N VAL A 80 -9.11 -15.62 1.62
CA VAL A 80 -10.00 -15.78 0.47
C VAL A 80 -10.72 -17.11 0.56
N LYS A 81 -10.02 -18.21 0.85
CA LYS A 81 -10.63 -19.53 1.07
C LYS A 81 -11.64 -19.52 2.22
N GLU A 82 -11.29 -18.94 3.36
CA GLU A 82 -12.18 -18.81 4.52
C GLU A 82 -13.44 -17.99 4.19
N LYS A 83 -13.28 -16.87 3.46
CA LYS A 83 -14.42 -16.05 3.02
C LYS A 83 -15.29 -16.78 2.00
N GLN A 84 -14.69 -17.52 1.07
CA GLN A 84 -15.41 -18.30 0.08
C GLN A 84 -16.24 -19.42 0.75
N GLN A 85 -15.67 -20.10 1.76
CA GLN A 85 -16.39 -21.10 2.52
C GLN A 85 -17.62 -20.50 3.24
N LYS A 86 -17.45 -19.35 3.90
CA LYS A 86 -18.58 -18.65 4.55
C LYS A 86 -19.67 -18.22 3.57
N VAL A 87 -19.32 -17.81 2.36
CA VAL A 87 -20.31 -17.49 1.31
C VAL A 87 -21.08 -18.74 0.92
N ASN A 88 -20.39 -19.87 0.74
CA ASN A 88 -21.03 -21.13 0.37
C ASN A 88 -22.00 -21.61 1.46
N GLU A 89 -21.57 -21.58 2.72
CA GLU A 89 -22.42 -21.91 3.89
C GLU A 89 -23.68 -21.04 3.92
N ARG A 90 -23.52 -19.70 3.86
CA ARG A 90 -24.67 -18.80 3.86
C ARG A 90 -25.59 -18.94 2.65
N THR A 91 -25.04 -19.36 1.51
CA THR A 91 -25.85 -19.63 0.30
C THR A 91 -26.64 -20.92 0.47
N ALA A 92 -26.06 -21.95 1.11
CA ALA A 92 -26.77 -23.18 1.43
C ALA A 92 -27.93 -22.91 2.41
N ASP A 93 -27.65 -22.19 3.51
CA ASP A 93 -28.66 -21.82 4.51
C ASP A 93 -29.81 -21.02 3.88
N LEU A 94 -29.48 -20.06 2.99
CA LEU A 94 -30.48 -19.27 2.27
C LEU A 94 -31.37 -20.15 1.38
N ASN A 95 -30.77 -21.09 0.65
CA ASN A 95 -31.51 -21.99 -0.21
C ASN A 95 -32.41 -22.95 0.58
N GLU A 96 -31.97 -23.39 1.75
CA GLU A 96 -32.77 -24.20 2.66
C GLU A 96 -33.98 -23.41 3.18
N ALA A 97 -33.78 -22.19 3.67
CA ALA A 97 -34.86 -21.32 4.12
C ALA A 97 -35.90 -21.03 3.02
N ILE A 98 -35.46 -20.83 1.77
CA ILE A 98 -36.36 -20.67 0.62
C ILE A 98 -37.21 -21.93 0.42
N LYS A 99 -36.60 -23.11 0.40
CA LYS A 99 -37.32 -24.39 0.20
C LYS A 99 -38.31 -24.66 1.33
N GLU A 100 -37.95 -24.38 2.57
CA GLU A 100 -38.86 -24.52 3.72
C GLU A 100 -40.07 -23.59 3.59
N LYS A 101 -39.85 -22.32 3.21
CA LYS A 101 -40.94 -21.36 2.98
C LYS A 101 -41.86 -21.81 1.86
N GLU A 102 -41.31 -22.23 0.72
CA GLU A 102 -42.09 -22.76 -0.41
C GLU A 102 -42.90 -24.00 -0.01
N SER A 103 -42.34 -24.86 0.84
CA SER A 103 -43.01 -26.06 1.33
C SER A 103 -44.17 -25.72 2.25
N LYS A 104 -43.98 -24.75 3.17
CA LYS A 104 -45.06 -24.22 4.02
C LYS A 104 -46.18 -23.59 3.18
N GLU A 105 -45.84 -22.74 2.21
CA GLU A 105 -46.85 -22.11 1.33
C GLU A 105 -47.63 -23.17 0.51
N LYS A 106 -47.00 -24.26 0.08
CA LYS A 106 -47.68 -25.38 -0.60
C LYS A 106 -48.63 -26.15 0.31
N ILE A 107 -48.28 -26.32 1.59
CA ILE A 107 -49.13 -26.99 2.58
C ILE A 107 -50.34 -26.10 2.91
N ASP A 108 -50.12 -24.83 3.25
CA ASP A 108 -51.18 -23.87 3.57
C ASP A 108 -52.19 -23.72 2.42
N LYS A 109 -51.72 -23.79 1.17
CA LYS A 109 -52.59 -23.73 -0.02
C LYS A 109 -53.45 -25.00 -0.20
N LYS A 110 -52.98 -26.16 0.27
CA LYS A 110 -53.74 -27.41 0.25
C LYS A 110 -54.75 -27.50 1.40
N GLU A 111 -54.45 -26.93 2.57
CA GLU A 111 -55.36 -26.93 3.73
C GLU A 111 -56.53 -25.93 3.60
N LYS A 112 -56.38 -24.89 2.79
CA LYS A 112 -57.41 -23.87 2.55
C LYS A 112 -58.38 -24.21 1.40
N ASN A 113 -58.17 -25.34 0.73
CA ASN A 113 -58.97 -25.83 -0.40
C ASN A 113 -59.85 -27.01 0.04
#